data_AF-A0A6P5X614-F1
#
_entry.id   AF-A0A6P5X614-F1
#
_cell.length_a   1.000
_cell.length_b   1.000
_cell.length_c   1.000
_cell.angle_alpha   90.00
_cell.angle_beta   90.00
_cell.angle_gamma   90.00
#
_symmetry.space_group_name_H-M   'P 1'
#
loop_
_entity.id
_entity.type
_entity.pdbx_description
1 polymer ?
#
loop_
_entity_poly.entity_id
_entity_poly.type
_entity_poly.pdbx_seq_one_letter_code
_entity_poly.pdbx_strand_id
1 'polypeptide(L)'
;MALALPSFIVLRSDEKNEYLGFIHENGKSDGYLEFFETQAVSPYAKFEGEIVARTGKDHLVHTRSCQNNKYWVRTKNLSTHETPREGYWIAATANKPDEDQFKESSPGDRCVLANYKVFNGNSSDIFTIIDWESLLILPKYVAFRGNDG
;
A
#
# COMPACT_ATOMS: atom_id res chain seq x y z
N MET A 1 -1.05 -1.84 -25.52
CA MET A 1 -0.57 -2.57 -24.31
C MET A 1 -1.43 -2.10 -23.16
N ALA A 2 -2.29 -2.96 -22.63
CA ALA A 2 -3.04 -2.66 -21.41
C ALA A 2 -2.09 -2.84 -20.22
N LEU A 3 -2.09 -1.90 -19.29
CA LEU A 3 -1.35 -2.03 -18.04
C LEU A 3 -2.04 -3.14 -17.22
N ALA A 4 -1.44 -4.32 -17.13
CA ALA A 4 -1.94 -5.39 -16.27
C ALA A 4 -1.26 -5.25 -14.91
N LEU A 5 -1.96 -4.66 -13.95
CA LEU A 5 -1.54 -4.75 -12.55
C LEU A 5 -1.82 -6.18 -12.05
N PRO A 6 -0.86 -6.82 -11.35
CA PRO A 6 -1.16 -8.04 -10.60
C PRO A 6 -2.35 -7.77 -9.68
N SER A 7 -3.28 -8.73 -9.60
CA SER A 7 -4.42 -8.60 -8.69
C SER A 7 -3.96 -8.42 -7.24
N PHE A 8 -2.89 -9.13 -6.86
CA PHE A 8 -2.29 -9.04 -5.54
C PHE A 8 -0.87 -8.49 -5.61
N ILE A 9 -0.62 -7.45 -4.83
CA ILE A 9 0.65 -6.75 -4.78
C ILE A 9 1.24 -6.75 -3.36
N VAL A 10 2.56 -6.67 -3.32
CA VAL A 10 3.36 -6.35 -2.13
C VAL A 10 4.21 -5.14 -2.47
N LEU A 11 4.33 -4.20 -1.54
CA LEU A 11 5.20 -3.04 -1.68
C LEU A 11 6.41 -3.19 -0.78
N ARG A 12 7.60 -2.96 -1.34
CA ARG A 12 8.86 -2.94 -0.60
C ARG A 12 9.46 -1.54 -0.64
N SER A 13 9.92 -1.07 0.52
CA SER A 13 10.72 0.15 0.61
C SER A 13 12.14 -0.16 0.16
N ASP A 14 12.63 0.62 -0.80
CA ASP A 14 14.02 0.50 -1.26
C ASP A 14 15.00 1.03 -0.18
N GLU A 15 14.59 2.05 0.58
CA GLU A 15 15.38 2.62 1.68
C GLU A 15 15.50 1.66 2.88
N LYS A 16 14.38 1.12 3.36
CA LYS A 16 14.37 0.30 4.58
C LYS A 16 14.61 -1.19 4.35
N ASN A 17 14.45 -1.66 3.10
CA ASN A 17 14.43 -3.09 2.78
C ASN A 17 13.33 -3.89 3.52
N GLU A 18 12.23 -3.20 3.88
CA GLU A 18 11.06 -3.74 4.57
C GLU A 18 9.84 -3.69 3.65
N TYR A 19 8.83 -4.50 3.94
CA TYR A 19 7.57 -4.53 3.21
C TYR A 19 6.51 -3.68 3.93
N LEU A 20 5.64 -3.07 3.15
CA LEU A 20 4.49 -2.34 3.68
C LEU A 20 3.56 -3.35 4.34
N GLY A 21 3.26 -3.15 5.62
CA GLY A 21 2.41 -4.00 6.44
C GLY A 21 1.17 -3.28 6.94
N PHE A 22 0.11 -4.06 7.13
CA PHE A 22 -1.09 -3.66 7.87
C PHE A 22 -0.85 -3.82 9.38
N ILE A 23 -0.95 -2.73 10.13
CA ILE A 23 -0.84 -2.75 11.59
C ILE A 23 -2.15 -3.32 12.17
N HIS A 24 -2.05 -4.43 12.90
CA HIS A 24 -3.18 -5.13 13.54
C HIS A 24 -3.16 -5.03 15.08
N GLU A 25 -2.15 -4.39 15.66
CA GLU A 25 -2.05 -4.22 17.10
C GLU A 25 -3.20 -3.32 17.58
N ASN A 26 -4.05 -3.83 18.49
CA ASN A 26 -5.31 -3.24 18.96
C ASN A 26 -5.14 -1.88 19.71
N GLY A 27 -4.53 -0.91 19.05
CA GLY A 27 -4.09 0.38 19.56
C GLY A 27 -4.44 1.52 18.61
N LYS A 28 -3.84 2.69 18.84
CA LYS A 28 -4.18 3.92 18.10
C LYS A 28 -3.85 3.87 16.61
N SER A 29 -2.92 3.01 16.23
CA SER A 29 -2.46 2.76 14.85
C SER A 29 -3.13 1.55 14.21
N ASP A 30 -4.12 0.91 14.85
CA ASP A 30 -4.83 -0.22 14.24
C ASP A 30 -5.43 0.19 12.89
N GLY A 31 -5.14 -0.61 11.87
CA GLY A 31 -5.54 -0.34 10.49
C GLY A 31 -4.64 0.60 9.70
N TYR A 32 -3.59 1.17 10.29
CA TYR A 32 -2.61 2.00 9.57
C TYR A 32 -1.64 1.12 8.78
N LEU A 33 -1.01 1.72 7.76
CA LEU A 33 -0.02 1.06 6.93
C LEU A 33 1.37 1.62 7.20
N GLU A 34 2.34 0.74 7.45
CA GLU A 34 3.72 1.12 7.76
C GLU A 34 4.71 0.09 7.20
N PHE A 35 5.92 0.53 6.85
CA PHE A 35 7.01 -0.38 6.50
C PHE A 35 7.62 -0.94 7.78
N PHE A 36 7.32 -2.21 8.06
CA PHE A 36 7.85 -2.99 9.19
C PHE A 36 7.86 -4.51 8.92
N GLU A 37 7.17 -4.98 7.89
CA GLU A 37 7.10 -6.42 7.59
C GLU A 37 8.45 -6.89 7.02
N THR A 38 8.93 -8.03 7.52
CA THR A 38 10.24 -8.58 7.11
C THR A 38 10.14 -9.61 5.99
N GLN A 39 8.93 -10.07 5.67
CA GLN A 39 8.68 -11.10 4.66
C GLN A 39 7.59 -10.68 3.69
N ALA A 40 7.86 -10.80 2.38
CA ALA A 40 6.88 -10.48 1.33
C ALA A 40 5.63 -11.38 1.37
N VAL A 41 5.79 -12.62 1.87
CA VAL A 41 4.68 -13.58 2.00
C VAL A 41 3.87 -13.37 3.28
N SER A 42 4.19 -12.36 4.09
CA SER A 42 3.42 -12.02 5.29
C SER A 42 1.96 -11.75 4.90
N PRO A 43 0.98 -12.30 5.65
CA PRO A 43 -0.43 -12.02 5.38
C PRO A 43 -0.72 -10.51 5.45
N TYR A 44 -0.06 -9.78 6.36
CA TYR A 44 -0.26 -8.35 6.57
C TYR A 44 0.36 -7.47 5.46
N ALA A 45 1.24 -8.03 4.62
CA ALA A 45 1.90 -7.32 3.53
C ALA A 45 1.18 -7.46 2.17
N LYS A 46 0.10 -8.24 2.10
CA LYS A 46 -0.64 -8.53 0.87
C LYS A 46 -1.78 -7.53 0.65
N PHE A 47 -1.75 -6.84 -0.48
CA PHE A 47 -2.79 -5.89 -0.90
C PHE A 47 -3.38 -6.28 -2.24
N GLU A 48 -4.63 -5.93 -2.46
CA GLU A 48 -5.32 -6.17 -3.72
C GLU A 48 -5.48 -4.85 -4.49
N GLY A 49 -5.05 -4.84 -5.75
CA GLY A 49 -5.16 -3.70 -6.66
C GLY A 49 -6.26 -3.94 -7.69
N GLU A 50 -7.26 -3.06 -7.70
CA GLU A 50 -8.40 -3.12 -8.62
C GLU A 50 -8.38 -1.92 -9.57
N ILE A 51 -8.25 -2.15 -10.88
CA ILE A 51 -8.24 -1.08 -11.89
C ILE A 51 -9.64 -0.48 -12.02
N VAL A 52 -9.74 0.85 -12.00
CA VAL A 52 -11.00 1.56 -12.16
C VAL A 52 -11.40 1.63 -13.63
N ALA A 53 -12.26 0.72 -14.06
CA ALA A 53 -12.80 0.69 -15.44
C ALA A 53 -13.92 1.71 -15.64
N ARG A 54 -13.60 3.01 -15.64
CA ARG A 54 -14.54 4.10 -15.95
C ARG A 54 -13.90 5.11 -16.90
N THR A 55 -14.64 5.51 -17.93
CA THR A 55 -14.21 6.47 -18.96
C THR A 55 -13.48 7.67 -18.36
N GLY A 56 -12.17 7.78 -18.63
CA GLY A 56 -11.33 8.90 -18.18
C GLY A 56 -10.60 8.68 -16.84
N LYS A 57 -10.81 7.54 -16.17
CA LYS A 57 -10.17 7.15 -14.90
C LYS A 57 -9.42 5.82 -14.99
N ASP A 58 -9.19 5.30 -16.20
CA ASP A 58 -8.55 4.01 -16.50
C ASP A 58 -7.12 3.84 -15.93
N HIS A 59 -6.53 4.92 -15.40
CA HIS A 59 -5.21 4.96 -14.77
C HIS A 59 -5.27 4.98 -13.23
N LEU A 60 -6.46 4.95 -12.64
CA LEU A 60 -6.65 4.90 -11.19
C LEU A 60 -6.84 3.46 -10.73
N VAL A 61 -6.38 3.19 -9.52
CA VAL A 61 -6.42 1.87 -8.90
C VAL A 61 -6.98 2.04 -7.49
N HIS A 62 -7.93 1.19 -7.13
CA HIS A 62 -8.32 1.03 -5.75
C HIS A 62 -7.44 -0.04 -5.11
N THR A 63 -6.82 0.31 -3.99
CA THR A 63 -6.01 -0.62 -3.22
C THR A 63 -6.72 -0.95 -1.92
N ARG A 64 -6.83 -2.24 -1.60
CA ARG A 64 -7.38 -2.71 -0.32
C ARG A 64 -6.48 -3.71 0.37
N SER A 65 -6.53 -3.74 1.70
CA SER A 65 -5.84 -4.75 2.49
C SER A 65 -6.55 -6.09 2.37
N CYS A 66 -5.79 -7.15 2.10
CA CYS A 66 -6.32 -8.52 2.13
C CYS A 66 -6.68 -8.98 3.55
N GLN A 67 -6.23 -8.27 4.60
CA GLN A 67 -6.46 -8.66 5.98
C GLN A 67 -7.88 -8.38 6.46
N ASN A 68 -8.40 -7.20 6.13
CA ASN A 68 -9.69 -6.74 6.62
C ASN A 68 -10.66 -6.39 5.49
N ASN A 69 -10.24 -6.55 4.24
CA ASN A 69 -11.00 -6.22 3.03
C ASN A 69 -11.43 -4.74 2.95
N LYS A 70 -10.64 -3.84 3.55
CA LYS A 70 -10.90 -2.40 3.55
C LYS A 70 -9.92 -1.65 2.67
N TYR A 71 -10.44 -0.58 2.07
CA TYR A 71 -9.74 0.28 1.13
C TYR A 71 -8.83 1.27 1.83
N TRP A 72 -7.76 1.61 1.14
CA TRP A 72 -6.81 2.62 1.56
C TRP A 72 -7.46 4.00 1.56
N VAL A 73 -7.26 4.72 2.66
CA VAL A 73 -7.80 6.05 2.89
C VAL A 73 -6.72 6.94 3.48
N ARG A 74 -6.67 8.18 3.02
CA ARG A 74 -5.85 9.21 3.65
C ARG A 74 -6.51 9.66 4.94
N THR A 75 -5.80 9.55 6.06
CA THR A 75 -6.28 9.96 7.37
C THR A 75 -5.38 11.04 7.98
N LYS A 76 -5.96 11.96 8.75
CA LYS A 76 -5.20 12.96 9.51
C LYS A 76 -4.88 12.40 10.88
N ASN A 77 -3.62 12.44 11.28
CA ASN A 77 -3.24 12.08 12.65
C ASN A 77 -3.52 13.27 13.58
N LEU A 78 -4.54 13.14 14.41
CA LEU A 78 -4.86 14.09 15.48
C LEU A 78 -4.05 13.71 16.72
N SER A 79 -2.77 14.10 16.75
CA SER A 79 -1.92 14.21 17.94
C SER A 79 -1.65 12.95 18.79
N THR A 80 -0.39 12.58 18.91
CA THR A 80 0.20 12.28 20.23
C THR A 80 1.59 12.89 20.29
N HIS A 81 1.78 13.87 21.17
CA HIS A 81 2.97 14.70 21.42
C HIS A 81 3.19 15.94 20.53
N GLU A 82 2.80 17.10 21.08
CA GLU A 82 3.47 18.42 21.14
C GLU A 82 4.31 18.91 19.95
N THR A 83 4.08 18.42 18.74
CA THR A 83 4.64 18.98 17.51
C THR A 83 3.53 19.26 16.50
N PRO A 84 3.45 20.47 15.91
CA PRO A 84 2.33 20.91 15.07
C PRO A 84 2.43 20.40 13.63
N ARG A 85 3.05 19.23 13.41
CA ARG A 85 3.05 18.63 12.08
C ARG A 85 1.86 17.70 11.98
N GLU A 86 0.72 18.26 11.54
CA GLU A 86 -0.42 17.48 11.05
C GLU A 86 0.07 16.54 9.94
N GLY A 87 0.42 15.32 10.31
CA GLY A 87 0.86 14.28 9.38
C GLY A 87 -0.36 13.62 8.74
N TYR A 88 -0.32 13.47 7.42
CA TYR A 88 -1.25 12.59 6.74
C TYR A 88 -0.68 11.18 6.72
N TRP A 89 -1.50 10.22 7.10
CA TRP A 89 -1.19 8.80 7.08
C TRP A 89 -2.10 8.08 6.11
N ILE A 90 -1.69 6.88 5.70
CA ILE A 90 -2.53 5.98 4.93
C ILE A 90 -3.00 4.87 5.88
N ALA A 91 -4.29 4.61 5.89
CA ALA A 91 -4.90 3.52 6.64
C ALA A 91 -5.81 2.69 5.74
N ALA A 92 -5.92 1.39 5.98
CA ALA A 92 -6.85 0.50 5.30
C ALA A 92 -8.12 0.33 6.14
N THR A 93 -8.94 1.38 6.21
CA THR A 93 -10.12 1.44 7.10
C THR A 93 -11.43 1.79 6.39
N ALA A 94 -11.39 2.13 5.09
CA ALA A 94 -12.60 2.48 4.34
C ALA A 94 -13.35 1.23 3.85
N ASN A 95 -14.68 1.23 3.99
CA ASN A 95 -15.53 0.09 3.58
C ASN A 95 -15.81 0.07 2.06
N LYS A 96 -15.58 1.17 1.37
CA LYS A 96 -15.82 1.34 -0.08
C LYS A 96 -14.68 2.18 -0.66
N PRO A 97 -14.37 2.03 -1.96
CA PRO A 97 -13.45 2.95 -2.61
C PRO A 97 -14.09 4.34 -2.66
N ASP A 98 -13.31 5.36 -2.28
CA ASP A 98 -13.76 6.75 -2.37
C ASP A 98 -13.45 7.25 -3.79
N GLU A 99 -14.44 7.26 -4.67
CA GLU A 99 -14.30 7.72 -6.07
C GLU A 99 -14.74 9.18 -6.27
N ASP A 100 -15.33 9.79 -5.24
CA ASP A 100 -15.87 11.15 -5.26
C ASP A 100 -14.73 12.17 -5.08
N GLN A 101 -13.77 12.14 -6.01
CA GLN A 101 -13.03 13.36 -6.34
C GLN A 101 -14.08 14.42 -6.75
N PHE A 102 -13.98 15.62 -6.18
CA PHE A 102 -14.68 16.84 -6.63
C PHE A 102 -16.07 17.21 -6.08
N LYS A 103 -16.49 16.75 -4.89
CA LYS A 103 -17.49 17.54 -4.14
C LYS A 103 -16.79 18.58 -3.28
N GLU A 104 -16.61 19.77 -3.85
CA GLU A 104 -16.35 21.03 -3.12
C GLU A 104 -17.50 21.27 -2.11
N SER A 105 -17.42 20.67 -0.93
CA SER A 105 -18.18 21.09 0.27
C SER A 105 -17.88 20.24 1.53
N SER A 106 -16.70 19.62 1.68
CA SER A 106 -16.27 19.13 3.00
C SER A 106 -14.77 18.78 3.06
N PRO A 107 -14.12 18.86 4.23
CA PRO A 107 -12.71 18.51 4.41
C PRO A 107 -12.56 16.99 4.36
N GLY A 108 -12.44 16.41 3.17
CA GLY A 108 -12.51 14.96 3.03
C GLY A 108 -12.11 14.41 1.67
N ASP A 109 -11.11 15.00 1.01
CA ASP A 109 -10.39 14.34 -0.10
C ASP A 109 -9.61 13.14 0.46
N ARG A 110 -10.30 12.01 0.60
CA ARG A 110 -9.86 10.82 1.31
C ARG A 110 -9.16 9.79 0.41
N CYS A 111 -9.03 10.08 -0.88
CA CYS A 111 -8.24 9.31 -1.84
C CYS A 111 -6.74 9.39 -1.52
N VAL A 112 -6.00 8.30 -1.75
CA VAL A 112 -4.53 8.31 -1.75
C VAL A 112 -4.06 8.65 -3.15
N LEU A 113 -3.32 9.75 -3.31
CA LEU A 113 -2.77 10.20 -4.59
C LEU A 113 -1.25 10.34 -4.47
N ALA A 114 -0.52 9.57 -5.28
CA ALA A 114 0.92 9.71 -5.44
C ALA A 114 1.24 10.83 -6.44
N ASN A 115 0.97 12.09 -6.07
CA ASN A 115 1.18 13.26 -6.94
C ASN A 115 2.36 14.14 -6.47
N TYR A 116 3.18 13.65 -5.55
CA TYR A 116 4.36 14.38 -5.13
C TYR A 116 5.42 14.29 -6.23
N LYS A 117 5.68 15.41 -6.91
CA LYS A 117 6.55 15.47 -8.11
C LYS A 117 8.04 15.62 -7.78
N VAL A 118 8.38 15.85 -6.53
CA VAL A 118 9.77 16.02 -6.08
C VAL A 118 10.20 14.71 -5.44
N PHE A 119 11.05 13.94 -6.10
CA PHE A 119 11.62 12.76 -5.48
C PHE A 119 12.55 13.20 -4.35
N ASN A 120 12.35 12.66 -3.15
CA ASN A 120 13.32 12.86 -2.09
C ASN A 120 14.66 12.20 -2.50
N GLY A 121 15.78 12.88 -2.26
CA GLY A 121 17.11 12.41 -2.68
C GLY A 121 17.57 11.12 -1.99
N ASN A 122 16.81 10.65 -1.00
CA ASN A 122 17.06 9.44 -0.20
C ASN A 122 16.17 8.25 -0.58
N SER A 123 15.43 8.30 -1.69
CA SER A 123 14.52 7.23 -2.16
C SER A 123 13.37 6.85 -1.22
N SER A 124 13.04 7.65 -0.20
CA SER A 124 11.95 7.35 0.76
C SER A 124 10.58 7.18 0.08
N ASP A 125 10.42 7.78 -1.09
CA ASP A 125 9.18 7.82 -1.86
C ASP A 125 9.17 6.80 -3.01
N ILE A 126 10.21 5.95 -3.09
CA ILE A 126 10.37 4.92 -4.13
C ILE A 126 10.08 3.55 -3.51
N PHE A 127 9.17 2.83 -4.16
CA PHE A 127 8.75 1.50 -3.72
C PHE A 127 8.81 0.51 -4.87
N THR A 128 9.31 -0.68 -4.60
CA THR A 128 9.24 -1.81 -5.52
C THR A 128 7.89 -2.51 -5.38
N ILE A 129 7.17 -2.64 -6.51
CA ILE A 129 5.94 -3.44 -6.59
C ILE A 129 6.30 -4.88 -6.94
N ILE A 130 5.84 -5.82 -6.12
CA ILE A 130 6.04 -7.24 -6.31
C ILE A 130 4.67 -7.89 -6.54
N ASP A 131 4.56 -8.69 -7.60
CA ASP A 131 3.43 -9.58 -7.82
C ASP A 131 3.45 -10.69 -6.77
N TRP A 132 2.45 -10.73 -5.89
CA TRP A 132 2.40 -11.70 -4.80
C TRP A 132 2.32 -13.15 -5.33
N GLU A 133 1.64 -13.38 -6.46
CA GLU A 133 1.50 -14.73 -7.02
C GLU A 133 2.82 -15.26 -7.57
N SER A 134 3.69 -14.37 -8.06
CA SER A 134 5.03 -14.74 -8.52
C SER A 134 5.91 -15.33 -7.41
N LEU A 135 5.63 -15.03 -6.14
CA LEU A 135 6.33 -15.60 -4.99
C LEU A 135 6.02 -17.08 -4.75
N LEU A 136 4.93 -17.59 -5.33
CA LEU A 136 4.50 -18.98 -5.16
C LEU A 136 4.90 -19.90 -6.31
N ILE A 137 5.52 -19.35 -7.35
CA ILE A 137 5.87 -20.08 -8.56
C ILE A 137 7.38 -20.28 -8.59
N LEU A 138 7.81 -21.55 -8.67
CA LEU A 138 9.21 -21.86 -8.89
C LEU A 138 9.56 -21.77 -10.38
N PRO A 139 10.78 -21.33 -10.73
CA PRO A 139 11.29 -21.42 -12.09
C PRO A 139 11.25 -22.85 -12.63
N LYS A 140 11.20 -23.01 -13.96
CA LYS A 140 11.13 -24.33 -14.63
C LYS A 140 12.28 -25.28 -14.23
N TYR A 141 13.46 -24.73 -14.01
CA TYR A 141 14.64 -25.49 -13.61
C TYR A 141 15.15 -24.94 -12.29
N VAL A 142 15.26 -25.82 -11.29
CA VAL A 142 15.69 -25.46 -9.93
C VAL A 142 16.76 -26.42 -9.46
N ALA A 143 17.69 -25.88 -8.68
CA ALA A 143 18.60 -26.65 -7.83
C ALA A 143 18.40 -26.16 -6.41
N PHE A 144 18.32 -27.09 -5.46
CA PHE A 144 18.18 -26.78 -4.05
C PHE A 144 19.55 -26.83 -3.39
N ARG A 145 19.86 -25.82 -2.58
CA ARG A 145 21.08 -25.78 -1.76
C ARG A 145 20.68 -25.95 -0.30
N GLY A 146 21.24 -26.97 0.34
CA GLY A 146 21.09 -27.17 1.78
C GLY A 146 21.88 -26.11 2.57
N ASN A 147 21.60 -26.00 3.86
CA ASN A 147 22.33 -25.08 4.73
C ASN A 147 23.80 -25.52 4.95
N ASP A 148 24.13 -26.74 4.54
CA ASP A 148 25.41 -27.43 4.68
C ASP A 148 26.32 -27.34 3.44
N GLY A 149 25.86 -26.72 2.35
CA GLY A 149 26.71 -26.37 1.21
C GLY A 149 26.45 -27.17 -0.05
#